data_AF-A0A970KS59-F1
#
_entry.id   AF-A0A970KS59-F1
#
_cell.length_a   1.000
_cell.length_b   1.000
_cell.length_c   1.000
_cell.angle_alpha   90.00
_cell.angle_beta   90.00
_cell.angle_gamma   90.00
#
_symmetry.space_group_name_H-M   'P 1'
#
loop_
_entity.id
_entity.type
_entity.pdbx_description
1 polymer ?
#
loop_
_entity_poly.entity_id
_entity_poly.type
_entity_poly.pdbx_seq_one_letter_code
_entity_poly.pdbx_strand_id
1 'polypeptide(L)'
;MPQPLLARLAGLADRHDATVVVLTDRAADRPSLGSPVSLRAMASRLTPLPPQRPGRYTCRLEAIKDRRHPPGWSHEEFRSGPPGL
;
A
#
# COMPACT_ATOMS: atom_id res chain seq x y z
N MET A 1 -7.69 -6.82 12.52
CA MET A 1 -9.14 -6.56 12.29
C MET A 1 -9.88 -7.88 12.29
N PRO A 2 -11.08 -8.00 12.91
CA PRO A 2 -11.86 -9.23 12.90
C PRO A 2 -12.26 -9.66 11.48
N GLN A 3 -12.21 -10.96 11.19
CA GLN A 3 -12.52 -11.53 9.87
C GLN A 3 -13.96 -11.22 9.37
N PRO A 4 -15.00 -11.22 10.23
CA PRO A 4 -16.36 -10.88 9.76
C PRO A 4 -16.47 -9.43 9.26
N LEU A 5 -15.77 -8.50 9.91
CA LEU A 5 -15.74 -7.09 9.50
C LEU A 5 -15.03 -6.93 8.15
N LEU A 6 -13.90 -7.62 7.95
CA LEU A 6 -13.19 -7.67 6.68
C LEU A 6 -14.08 -8.18 5.54
N ALA A 7 -14.81 -9.27 5.76
CA ALA A 7 -15.70 -9.84 4.76
C ALA A 7 -16.85 -8.88 4.42
N ARG A 8 -17.44 -8.22 5.43
CA ARG A 8 -18.50 -7.23 5.22
C ARG A 8 -18.01 -6.03 4.42
N LEU A 9 -16.83 -5.49 4.75
CA LEU A 9 -16.23 -4.38 4.03
C LEU A 9 -15.92 -4.75 2.58
N ALA A 10 -15.37 -5.94 2.33
CA ALA A 10 -15.13 -6.43 0.97
C ALA A 10 -16.42 -6.51 0.14
N GLY A 11 -17.50 -7.06 0.71
CA GLY A 11 -18.79 -7.14 0.02
C GLY A 11 -19.51 -5.80 -0.16
N LEU A 12 -19.19 -4.78 0.66
CA LEU A 12 -19.68 -3.41 0.42
C LEU A 12 -18.86 -2.72 -0.67
N ALA A 13 -17.54 -2.89 -0.65
CA ALA A 13 -16.63 -2.35 -1.65
C ALA A 13 -17.01 -2.84 -3.06
N ASP A 14 -17.25 -4.14 -3.20
CA ASP A 14 -17.70 -4.76 -4.46
C ASP A 14 -19.05 -4.20 -4.92
N ARG A 15 -20.04 -4.11 -4.02
CA ARG A 15 -21.38 -3.59 -4.35
C ARG A 15 -21.41 -2.12 -4.76
N HIS A 16 -20.46 -1.32 -4.30
CA HIS A 16 -20.44 0.13 -4.51
C HIS A 16 -19.32 0.58 -5.45
N ASP A 17 -18.65 -0.34 -6.16
CA ASP A 17 -17.47 -0.07 -6.99
C ASP A 17 -16.42 0.79 -6.27
N ALA A 18 -16.17 0.44 -5.01
CA ALA A 18 -15.28 1.16 -4.11
C ALA A 18 -14.06 0.31 -3.76
N THR A 19 -13.01 0.96 -3.27
CA THR A 19 -11.81 0.29 -2.75
C THR A 19 -11.62 0.59 -1.28
N VAL A 20 -11.46 -0.44 -0.47
CA VAL A 20 -11.08 -0.30 0.94
C VAL A 20 -9.58 -0.45 1.06
N VAL A 21 -8.90 0.64 1.41
CA VAL A 21 -7.46 0.65 1.68
C VAL A 21 -7.24 0.58 3.18
N VAL A 22 -6.44 -0.38 3.63
CA VAL A 22 -6.05 -0.51 5.03
C VAL A 22 -4.55 -0.31 5.14
N LEU A 23 -4.16 0.74 5.86
CA LEU A 23 -2.77 1.04 6.15
C LEU A 23 -2.34 0.29 7.41
N THR A 24 -1.20 -0.39 7.35
CA THR A 24 -0.65 -1.13 8.50
C THR A 24 0.82 -0.83 8.66
N ASP A 25 1.24 -0.54 9.90
CA ASP A 25 2.62 -0.34 10.30
C ASP A 25 3.30 -1.69 10.66
N ARG A 26 3.16 -2.69 9.79
CA ARG A 26 3.69 -4.05 10.02
C ARG A 26 4.70 -4.38 8.95
N ALA A 27 5.81 -5.00 9.35
CA ALA A 27 6.81 -5.53 8.43
C ALA A 27 6.21 -6.55 7.43
N ALA A 28 6.83 -6.67 6.25
CA ALA A 28 6.31 -7.43 5.10
C ALA A 28 6.13 -8.93 5.39
N ASP A 29 6.83 -9.45 6.38
CA ASP A 29 6.85 -10.84 6.85
C ASP A 29 5.71 -11.17 7.83
N ARG A 30 5.07 -10.17 8.44
CA ARG A 30 3.99 -10.40 9.41
C ARG A 30 2.63 -10.55 8.72
N PRO A 31 1.79 -11.49 9.17
CA PRO A 31 0.38 -11.52 8.76
C PRO A 31 -0.27 -10.16 9.08
N SER A 32 -0.91 -9.55 8.08
CA SER A 32 -1.54 -8.24 8.22
C SER A 32 -3.05 -8.42 8.28
N LEU A 33 -3.69 -8.62 7.13
CA LEU A 33 -5.10 -8.99 7.00
C LEU A 33 -5.21 -10.35 6.32
N GLY A 34 -6.26 -11.11 6.67
CA GLY A 34 -6.47 -12.48 6.19
C GLY A 34 -6.90 -12.58 4.72
N SER A 35 -7.53 -13.71 4.36
CA SER A 35 -7.86 -14.12 2.99
C SER A 35 -8.53 -13.10 2.04
N PRO A 36 -9.45 -12.18 2.47
CA PRO A 36 -10.20 -11.34 1.52
C PRO A 36 -9.40 -10.22 0.83
N VAL A 37 -8.08 -10.13 1.07
CA VAL A 37 -7.22 -9.13 0.41
C VAL A 37 -6.94 -9.51 -1.04
N SER A 38 -7.26 -8.59 -1.97
CA SER A 38 -6.97 -8.67 -3.41
C SER A 38 -5.55 -8.20 -3.76
N LEU A 39 -5.07 -7.15 -3.10
CA LEU A 39 -3.71 -6.61 -3.21
C LEU A 39 -3.11 -6.37 -1.82
N ARG A 40 -1.91 -6.89 -1.59
CA ARG A 40 -1.05 -6.54 -0.45
C ARG A 40 0.27 -6.04 -1.02
N ALA A 41 0.64 -4.82 -0.66
CA ALA A 41 1.91 -4.22 -1.05
C ALA A 41 2.66 -3.68 0.18
N MET A 42 3.98 -3.68 0.10
CA MET A 42 4.83 -2.93 1.02
C MET A 42 5.07 -1.54 0.43
N ALA A 43 4.87 -0.49 1.22
CA ALA A 43 5.21 0.86 0.85
C ALA A 43 6.49 1.28 1.57
N SER A 44 7.49 1.75 0.84
CA SER A 44 8.73 2.27 1.40
C SER A 44 9.02 3.67 0.85
N ARG A 45 9.65 4.50 1.68
CA ARG A 45 10.23 5.77 1.26
C ARG A 45 11.70 5.54 0.95
N LEU A 46 12.10 5.80 -0.28
CA LEU A 46 13.52 5.81 -0.66
C LEU A 46 14.12 7.17 -0.26
N THR A 47 15.24 7.15 0.46
CA THR A 47 15.90 8.35 1.01
C THR A 47 17.38 8.39 0.62
N PRO A 48 18.01 9.55 0.33
CA PRO A 48 17.46 10.88 0.00
C PRO A 48 17.71 11.29 -1.47
N LEU A 49 16.85 12.15 -2.03
CA LEU A 49 17.17 12.88 -3.26
C LEU A 49 18.38 13.82 -3.03
N PRO A 50 19.13 14.17 -4.09
CA PRO A 50 20.30 15.04 -3.99
C PRO A 50 19.99 16.34 -3.21
N PRO A 51 20.98 16.89 -2.48
CA PRO A 51 20.83 17.97 -1.48
C PRO A 51 20.21 19.28 -2.01
N GLN A 52 19.93 19.37 -3.31
CA GLN A 52 19.42 20.56 -3.97
C GLN A 52 17.89 20.70 -3.92
N ARG A 53 17.13 19.72 -3.39
CA ARG A 53 15.64 19.80 -3.32
C ARG A 53 15.07 19.22 -2.02
N PRO A 54 15.12 19.97 -0.90
CA PRO A 54 14.44 19.58 0.34
C PRO A 54 12.96 19.28 0.09
N GLY A 55 12.43 18.30 0.82
CA GLY A 55 11.03 17.88 0.72
C GLY A 55 10.71 16.90 -0.40
N ARG A 56 11.62 16.54 -1.32
CA ARG A 56 11.33 15.53 -2.35
C ARG A 56 11.73 14.13 -1.92
N TYR A 57 10.88 13.14 -2.18
CA TYR A 57 11.17 11.72 -1.96
C TYR A 57 10.54 10.85 -3.04
N THR A 58 11.11 9.67 -3.24
CA THR A 58 10.50 8.62 -4.06
C THR A 58 9.78 7.63 -3.15
N CYS A 59 8.51 7.40 -3.42
CA CYS A 59 7.78 6.28 -2.84
C CYS A 59 7.95 5.06 -3.73
N ARG A 60 8.18 3.90 -3.12
CA ARG A 60 8.13 2.62 -3.81
C ARG A 60 7.04 1.75 -3.19
N LEU A 61 6.24 1.12 -4.04
CA LEU A 61 5.28 0.08 -3.70
C LEU A 61 5.77 -1.24 -4.29
N GLU A 62 5.88 -2.27 -3.46
CA GLU A 62 6.24 -3.62 -3.89
C GLU A 62 5.09 -4.58 -3.61
N ALA A 63 4.62 -5.28 -4.64
CA ALA A 63 3.52 -6.22 -4.49
C ALA A 63 3.98 -7.52 -3.81
N ILE A 64 3.40 -7.80 -2.65
CA ILE A 64 3.56 -9.06 -1.90
C ILE A 64 2.53 -10.09 -2.37
N LYS A 65 1.29 -9.64 -2.63
CA LYS A 65 0.19 -10.45 -3.16
C LYS A 65 -0.63 -9.60 -4.10
N ASP A 66 -0.92 -10.11 -5.30
CA ASP A 66 -1.88 -9.50 -6.20
C ASP A 66 -2.69 -10.62 -6.88
N ARG A 67 -4.01 -10.50 -6.89
CA ARG A 67 -4.91 -11.43 -7.60
C ARG A 67 -5.03 -11.12 -9.09
N ARG A 68 -4.57 -9.95 -9.55
CA ARG A 68 -4.72 -9.47 -10.93
C ARG A 68 -3.43 -9.54 -11.74
N HIS A 69 -2.27 -9.43 -11.10
CA HIS A 69 -0.96 -9.42 -11.77
C HIS A 69 -0.05 -10.54 -11.26
N PRO A 70 0.96 -10.94 -12.06
CA PRO A 70 2.03 -11.81 -11.59
C PRO A 70 2.74 -11.22 -10.35
N PRO A 71 3.24 -12.08 -9.46
CA PRO A 71 3.96 -11.64 -8.26
C PRO A 71 5.23 -10.86 -8.62
N GLY A 72 5.66 -9.97 -7.71
CA GLY A 72 6.96 -9.29 -7.81
C GLY A 72 6.97 -7.98 -8.59
N TRP A 73 5.82 -7.45 -9.01
CA TRP A 73 5.78 -6.11 -9.60
C TRP A 73 6.04 -5.03 -8.55
N SER A 74 6.61 -3.90 -8.99
CA SER A 74 6.77 -2.72 -8.15
C SER A 74 6.43 -1.45 -8.93
N HIS A 75 6.07 -0.41 -8.19
CA HIS A 75 5.74 0.90 -8.72
C HIS A 75 6.49 1.97 -7.93
N GLU A 76 7.08 2.93 -8.64
CA GLU A 76 7.78 4.06 -8.05
C GLU A 76 7.15 5.37 -8.47
N GLU A 77 7.04 6.30 -7.52
CA GLU A 77 6.44 7.59 -7.77
C GLU A 77 7.20 8.71 -7.05
N PHE A 78 7.54 9.75 -7.81
CA PHE A 78 8.14 10.96 -7.27
C PHE A 78 7.09 11.81 -6.57
N ARG A 79 7.34 12.12 -5.30
CA ARG A 79 6.46 12.97 -4.49
C ARG A 79 7.20 14.19 -3.99
N SER A 80 6.52 15.32 -4.03
CA SER A 80 6.90 16.50 -3.24
C SER A 80 6.17 16.37 -1.92
N GLY A 81 6.93 16.28 -0.84
CA GLY A 81 6.41 16.31 0.51
C GLY A 81 5.65 17.62 0.76
N PRO A 82 4.83 17.64 1.82
CA PRO A 82 4.12 18.84 2.21
C PRO A 82 5.10 20.01 2.38
N PRO A 83 4.73 21.24 1.96
CA PRO A 83 5.55 22.42 2.26
C PRO A 83 5.83 22.49 3.77
N GLY A 84 7.10 22.59 4.16
CA GLY A 84 7.51 22.75 5.57
C GLY A 84 7.84 21.47 6.34
N LEU A 85 7.94 20.32 5.67
CA LEU A 85 8.61 19.11 6.17
C LEU A 85 10.06 19.00 5.65
#